data_AF-A0A9X2LBZ4-F1
#
_entry.id   AF-A0A9X2LBZ4-F1
#
_cell.length_a   1.000
_cell.length_b   1.000
_cell.length_c   1.000
_cell.angle_alpha   90.00
_cell.angle_beta   90.00
_cell.angle_gamma   90.00
#
_symmetry.space_group_name_H-M   'P 1'
#
loop_
_entity.id
_entity.type
_entity.pdbx_description
1 polymer ?
#
loop_
_entity_poly.entity_id
_entity_poly.type
_entity_poly.pdbx_seq_one_letter_code
_entity_poly.pdbx_strand_id
1 'polypeptide(L)'
;MQLSPREQERLLLHVAADVAAKRKARGLLLNHPEAVALITVHVLEGARDGRTVAELMSSGRAVLTRDDVMEGIPEMLHDVQVEATFPDGTKLVTVHEPIC
;
A
#
# COMPACT_ATOMS: atom_id res chain seq x y z
N MET A 1 11.36 0.13 22.80
CA MET A 1 10.62 -0.96 22.12
C MET A 1 11.61 -2.03 21.71
N GLN A 2 11.26 -3.30 21.85
CA GLN A 2 12.05 -4.43 21.32
C GLN A 2 11.41 -4.88 20.01
N LEU A 3 11.72 -4.19 18.92
CA LEU A 3 11.16 -4.47 17.61
C LEU A 3 11.93 -5.59 16.93
N SER A 4 11.21 -6.62 16.47
CA SER A 4 11.75 -7.62 15.57
C SER A 4 12.21 -6.98 14.24
N PRO A 5 13.13 -7.60 13.49
CA PRO A 5 13.55 -7.12 12.18
C PRO A 5 12.36 -6.86 11.24
N ARG A 6 11.36 -7.76 11.26
CA ARG A 6 10.13 -7.64 10.47
C ARG A 6 9.29 -6.42 10.84
N GLU A 7 9.22 -6.07 12.11
CA GLU A 7 8.52 -4.84 12.55
C GLU A 7 9.28 -3.58 12.13
N GLN A 8 10.61 -3.62 12.15
CA GLN A 8 11.43 -2.51 11.64
C GLN A 8 11.25 -2.31 10.13
N GLU A 9 11.20 -3.38 9.35
CA GLU A 9 10.90 -3.33 7.91
C GLU A 9 9.53 -2.71 7.63
N ARG A 10 8.50 -3.09 8.39
CA ARG A 10 7.16 -2.47 8.28
C ARG A 10 7.21 -0.97 8.57
N LEU A 11 7.96 -0.54 9.59
CA LEU A 11 8.13 0.90 9.86
C LEU A 11 8.82 1.64 8.71
N LEU A 12 9.85 1.04 8.10
CA LEU A 12 10.50 1.62 6.92
C LEU A 12 9.52 1.79 5.75
N LEU A 13 8.58 0.85 5.60
CA LEU A 13 7.55 0.94 4.58
C LEU A 13 6.56 2.08 4.83
N HIS A 14 6.16 2.32 6.09
CA HIS A 14 5.39 3.51 6.46
C HIS A 14 6.14 4.81 6.13
N VAL A 15 7.44 4.87 6.42
CA VAL A 15 8.27 6.04 6.07
C VAL A 15 8.32 6.25 4.55
N ALA A 16 8.44 5.17 3.77
CA ALA A 16 8.42 5.26 2.30
C ALA A 16 7.08 5.81 1.78
N ALA A 17 5.96 5.34 2.33
CA ALA A 17 4.63 5.81 1.99
C ALA A 17 4.42 7.28 2.37
N ASP A 18 4.91 7.72 3.54
CA ASP A 18 4.86 9.13 3.95
C ASP A 18 5.64 10.04 2.99
N VAL A 19 6.81 9.58 2.54
CA VAL A 19 7.60 10.31 1.54
C VAL A 19 6.85 10.39 0.21
N ALA A 20 6.25 9.27 -0.24
CA ALA A 20 5.42 9.22 -1.45
C ALA A 20 4.21 10.16 -1.37
N ALA A 21 3.47 10.13 -0.25
CA ALA A 21 2.32 11.01 -0.02
C ALA A 21 2.72 12.49 -0.08
N LYS A 22 3.85 12.86 0.53
CA LYS A 22 4.40 14.23 0.46
C LYS A 22 4.83 14.62 -0.95
N ARG A 23 5.30 13.68 -1.78
CA ARG A 23 5.63 13.92 -3.20
C ARG A 23 4.36 14.15 -4.02
N LYS A 24 3.36 13.26 -3.89
CA LYS A 24 2.02 13.40 -4.51
C LYS A 24 1.36 14.73 -4.14
N ALA A 25 1.39 15.12 -2.86
CA ALA A 25 0.81 16.39 -2.39
C ALA A 25 1.46 17.65 -3.00
N ARG A 26 2.68 17.55 -3.54
CA ARG A 26 3.35 18.62 -4.29
C ARG A 26 3.12 18.55 -5.80
N GLY A 27 2.26 17.63 -6.27
CA GLY A 27 1.92 17.44 -7.68
C GLY A 27 2.91 16.58 -8.47
N LEU A 28 3.77 15.80 -7.80
CA LEU A 28 4.64 14.85 -8.50
C LEU A 28 3.88 13.56 -8.81
N LEU A 29 4.01 13.09 -10.05
CA LEU A 29 3.61 11.74 -10.44
C LEU A 29 4.50 10.72 -9.74
N LEU A 30 3.87 9.67 -9.19
CA LEU A 30 4.54 8.66 -8.41
C LEU A 30 5.20 7.60 -9.30
N ASN A 31 6.38 7.15 -8.89
CA ASN A 31 7.05 6.00 -9.49
C ASN A 31 6.58 4.67 -8.88
N HIS A 32 7.12 3.56 -9.39
CA HIS A 32 6.74 2.20 -8.96
C HIS A 32 6.84 1.98 -7.44
N PRO A 33 8.00 2.16 -6.76
CA PRO A 33 8.10 1.89 -5.32
C PRO A 33 7.23 2.83 -4.47
N GLU A 34 7.00 4.06 -4.92
CA GLU A 34 6.10 4.99 -4.23
C GLU A 34 4.65 4.54 -4.28
N ALA A 35 4.19 4.07 -5.44
CA ALA A 35 2.85 3.52 -5.61
C ALA A 35 2.64 2.29 -4.73
N VAL A 36 3.58 1.33 -4.77
CA VAL A 36 3.57 0.13 -3.93
C VAL A 36 3.51 0.48 -2.44
N ALA A 37 4.32 1.46 -2.00
CA ALA A 37 4.35 1.86 -0.59
C ALA A 37 2.99 2.41 -0.11
N LEU A 38 2.36 3.29 -0.90
CA LEU A 38 1.05 3.86 -0.53
C LEU A 38 -0.05 2.79 -0.47
N ILE A 39 -0.11 1.92 -1.47
CA ILE A 39 -1.11 0.82 -1.50
C ILE A 39 -0.86 -0.12 -0.33
N THR A 40 0.40 -0.44 -0.02
CA THR A 40 0.72 -1.35 1.07
C THR A 40 0.32 -0.78 2.43
N VAL A 41 0.62 0.49 2.68
CA VAL A 41 0.24 1.16 3.94
C VAL A 41 -1.27 1.27 4.07
N HIS A 42 -2.00 1.54 2.99
CA HIS A 42 -3.46 1.50 3.01
C HIS A 42 -4.01 0.15 3.49
N VAL A 43 -3.41 -0.96 3.02
CA VAL A 43 -3.81 -2.31 3.46
C VAL A 43 -3.45 -2.56 4.93
N LEU A 44 -2.24 -2.17 5.36
CA LEU A 44 -1.79 -2.35 6.75
C LEU A 44 -2.67 -1.58 7.74
N GLU A 45 -2.96 -0.31 7.45
CA GLU A 45 -3.80 0.52 8.30
C GLU A 45 -5.26 0.06 8.28
N GLY A 46 -5.81 -0.32 7.12
CA GLY A 46 -7.16 -0.87 7.07
C GLY A 46 -7.31 -2.19 7.81
N ALA A 47 -6.28 -3.04 7.82
CA ALA A 47 -6.27 -4.25 8.65
C ALA A 47 -6.24 -3.88 10.15
N ARG A 48 -5.48 -2.84 10.52
CA ARG A 48 -5.42 -2.32 11.88
C ARG A 48 -6.75 -1.72 12.35
N ASP A 49 -7.50 -1.10 11.44
CA ASP A 49 -8.86 -0.58 11.64
C ASP A 49 -9.92 -1.70 11.77
N GLY A 50 -9.55 -2.96 11.49
CA GLY A 50 -10.47 -4.09 11.55
C GLY A 50 -11.34 -4.26 10.30
N ARG A 51 -10.97 -3.65 9.18
CA ARG A 51 -11.62 -3.89 7.88
C ARG A 51 -11.44 -5.34 7.45
N THR A 52 -12.32 -5.84 6.60
CA THR A 52 -12.21 -7.20 6.07
C THR A 52 -11.17 -7.28 4.96
N VAL A 53 -10.65 -8.49 4.70
CA VAL A 53 -9.76 -8.75 3.56
C VAL A 53 -10.42 -8.32 2.24
N ALA A 54 -11.70 -8.64 2.05
CA ALA A 54 -12.44 -8.30 0.85
C ALA A 54 -12.58 -6.77 0.65
N GLU A 55 -12.84 -6.03 1.72
CA GLU A 55 -12.86 -4.56 1.68
C GLU A 55 -11.50 -3.98 1.31
N LEU A 56 -10.40 -4.57 1.80
CA LEU A 56 -9.04 -4.10 1.48
C LEU A 56 -8.62 -4.44 0.05
N MET A 57 -9.03 -5.59 -0.48
CA MET A 57 -8.84 -5.94 -1.89
C MET A 57 -9.54 -4.92 -2.82
N SER A 58 -10.75 -4.49 -2.46
CA SER A 58 -11.49 -3.51 -3.26
C SER A 58 -10.96 -2.09 -3.05
N SER A 59 -10.81 -1.64 -1.81
CA SER A 59 -10.37 -0.27 -1.50
C SER A 59 -8.92 -0.01 -1.88
N GLY A 60 -8.07 -1.04 -1.92
CA GLY A 60 -6.69 -0.93 -2.43
C GLY A 60 -6.61 -0.45 -3.88
N ARG A 61 -7.64 -0.74 -4.71
CA ARG A 61 -7.73 -0.28 -6.11
C ARG A 61 -8.17 1.18 -6.25
N ALA A 62 -8.66 1.78 -5.15
CA ALA A 62 -9.12 3.17 -5.13
C ALA A 62 -8.09 4.13 -4.52
N VAL A 63 -6.91 3.63 -4.14
CA VAL A 63 -5.85 4.43 -3.50
C VAL A 63 -5.17 5.37 -4.49
N LEU A 64 -4.92 4.87 -5.71
CA LEU A 64 -4.23 5.59 -6.77
C LEU A 64 -4.98 5.42 -8.08
N THR A 65 -5.02 6.50 -8.84
CA THR A 65 -5.50 6.54 -10.22
C THR A 65 -4.33 6.62 -11.18
N ARG A 66 -4.58 6.40 -12.48
CA ARG A 66 -3.56 6.60 -13.53
C ARG A 66 -2.93 8.00 -13.51
N ASP A 67 -3.70 9.02 -13.12
CA ASP A 67 -3.24 10.42 -13.05
C ASP A 67 -2.29 10.69 -11.86
N ASP A 68 -2.17 9.75 -10.92
CA ASP A 68 -1.28 9.87 -9.76
C ASP A 68 0.13 9.32 -10.01
N VAL A 69 0.34 8.60 -11.11
CA VAL A 69 1.55 7.81 -11.35
C VAL A 69 2.20 8.16 -12.69
N MET A 70 3.49 7.82 -12.81
CA MET A 70 4.21 7.97 -14.08
C MET A 70 3.66 7.01 -15.15
N GLU A 71 3.91 7.32 -16.42
CA GLU A 71 3.54 6.46 -17.55
C GLU A 71 4.13 5.04 -17.40
N GLY A 72 3.33 4.03 -17.71
CA GLY A 72 3.71 2.62 -17.65
C GLY A 72 3.64 1.99 -16.25
N ILE A 73 3.50 2.78 -15.19
CA ILE A 73 3.38 2.25 -13.82
C ILE A 73 2.13 1.38 -13.61
N PRO A 74 0.92 1.77 -14.11
CA PRO A 74 -0.27 0.92 -13.97
C PRO A 74 -0.08 -0.46 -14.61
N GLU A 75 0.61 -0.51 -15.75
CA GLU A 75 0.85 -1.75 -16.50
C GLU A 75 1.94 -2.62 -15.85
N MET A 76 2.89 -2.02 -15.12
CA MET A 76 3.94 -2.74 -14.39
C MET A 76 3.43 -3.37 -13.09
N LEU A 77 2.40 -2.80 -12.47
CA LEU A 77 1.92 -3.19 -11.15
C LEU A 77 0.68 -4.07 -11.25
N HIS A 78 0.86 -5.37 -11.53
CA HIS A 78 -0.25 -6.33 -11.66
C HIS A 78 -0.91 -6.69 -10.33
N ASP A 79 -0.11 -6.81 -9.27
CA ASP A 79 -0.62 -7.05 -7.93
C ASP A 79 0.27 -6.43 -6.85
N VAL A 80 -0.35 -6.17 -5.70
CA VAL A 80 0.35 -5.82 -4.45
C VAL A 80 -0.11 -6.82 -3.40
N GLN A 81 0.85 -7.57 -2.86
CA GLN A 81 0.62 -8.58 -1.84
C GLN A 81 1.14 -8.11 -0.48
N VAL A 82 0.27 -8.14 0.53
CA VAL A 82 0.58 -7.60 1.86
C VAL A 82 0.13 -8.57 2.93
N GLU A 83 1.07 -9.01 3.77
CA GLU A 83 0.73 -9.72 5.01
C GLU A 83 0.42 -8.71 6.11
N ALA A 84 -0.86 -8.63 6.48
CA ALA A 84 -1.36 -7.73 7.50
C ALA A 84 -1.97 -8.50 8.68
N THR A 85 -1.92 -7.90 9.87
CA THR A 85 -2.43 -8.49 11.11
C THR A 85 -3.82 -7.93 11.41
N PHE A 86 -4.84 -8.77 11.28
CA PHE A 86 -6.24 -8.47 11.55
C PHE A 86 -6.61 -8.87 13.00
N PRO A 87 -7.78 -8.45 13.51
CA PRO A 87 -8.27 -8.88 14.82
C PRO A 87 -8.36 -10.40 15.00
N ASP A 88 -8.52 -11.14 13.90
CA ASP A 88 -8.62 -12.60 13.87
C ASP A 88 -7.37 -13.33 13.35
N GLY A 89 -6.25 -12.61 13.20
CA GLY A 89 -4.95 -13.18 12.85
C GLY A 89 -4.28 -12.55 11.63
N THR A 90 -3.08 -13.04 11.30
CA THR A 90 -2.34 -12.56 10.12
C THR A 90 -2.90 -13.19 8.85
N LYS A 91 -3.18 -12.36 7.84
CA LYS A 91 -3.71 -12.78 6.54
C LYS A 91 -2.95 -12.10 5.41
N LEU A 92 -2.88 -12.77 4.27
CA LEU A 92 -2.38 -12.22 3.02
C LEU A 92 -3.52 -11.51 2.29
N VAL A 93 -3.31 -10.24 1.95
CA VAL A 93 -4.21 -9.46 1.10
C VAL A 93 -3.53 -9.28 -0.25
N THR A 94 -4.24 -9.61 -1.33
CA THR A 94 -3.76 -9.40 -2.70
C THR A 94 -4.66 -8.39 -3.39
N VAL A 95 -4.11 -7.23 -3.73
CA VAL A 95 -4.81 -6.22 -4.52
C VAL A 95 -4.40 -6.41 -5.97
N HIS A 96 -5.32 -6.93 -6.79
CA HIS A 96 -5.10 -7.08 -8.23
C HIS A 96 -5.39 -5.77 -8.96
N GLU A 97 -4.55 -5.42 -9.94
CA GLU A 97 -4.63 -4.21 -10.75
C GLU A 97 -4.96 -2.97 -9.89
N PRO A 98 -4.07 -2.64 -8.91
CA PRO A 98 -4.35 -1.62 -7.91
C PRO A 98 -4.43 -0.20 -8.49
N ILE A 99 -4.03 0.01 -9.75
CA ILE A 99 -4.10 1.30 -10.43
C ILE A 99 -4.91 1.10 -11.72
N CYS A 100 -6.13 1.63 -11.75
CA CYS A 100 -7.06 1.52 -12.88
C CYS A 100 -7.17 2.84 -13.63
#